data_AF-A0A7C2SQ32-F1
#
_entry.id   AF-A0A7C2SQ32-F1
#
_cell.length_a   1.000
_cell.length_b   1.000
_cell.length_c   1.000
_cell.angle_alpha   90.00
_cell.angle_beta   90.00
_cell.angle_gamma   90.00
#
_symmetry.space_group_name_H-M   'P 1'
#
loop_
_entity.id
_entity.type
_entity.pdbx_description
1 polymer ?
#
loop_
_entity_poly.entity_id
_entity_poly.type
_entity_poly.pdbx_seq_one_letter_code
_entity_poly.pdbx_strand_id
1 'polypeptide(L)'
;MSHPDETRTPASAESDEDEVAPTPFDNPFFLPVILWGFAIWFVYDGWFNPEMEWIKFNRGGALVTVVLGAYYTWRAVRERRAAREGASGAGPS
;
A
#
# COMPACT_ATOMS: atom_id res chain seq x y z
N MET A 1 -36.66 54.28 -4.12
CA MET A 1 -35.54 53.97 -5.03
C MET A 1 -34.26 54.01 -4.22
N SER A 2 -33.46 52.95 -4.35
CA SER A 2 -32.06 52.79 -3.91
C SER A 2 -31.79 52.54 -2.41
N HIS A 3 -31.64 51.27 -2.04
CA HIS A 3 -30.39 50.76 -1.44
C HIS A 3 -30.26 49.25 -1.73
N PRO A 4 -29.03 48.74 -1.97
CA PRO A 4 -28.78 47.53 -2.76
C PRO A 4 -28.38 46.31 -1.92
N ASP A 5 -28.33 45.18 -2.61
CA ASP A 5 -27.41 44.06 -2.40
C ASP A 5 -27.66 43.14 -1.18
N GLU A 6 -28.54 42.15 -1.39
CA GLU A 6 -28.51 40.88 -0.66
C GLU A 6 -28.24 39.73 -1.65
N THR A 7 -27.21 39.86 -2.47
CA THR A 7 -26.58 38.70 -3.11
C THR A 7 -25.62 38.06 -2.10
N ARG A 8 -26.19 37.47 -1.04
CA ARG A 8 -25.45 36.58 -0.14
C ARG A 8 -25.27 35.24 -0.87
N THR A 9 -24.33 35.21 -1.82
CA THR A 9 -23.69 33.97 -2.25
C THR A 9 -23.28 33.24 -0.96
N PRO A 10 -23.81 32.05 -0.64
CA PRO A 10 -23.15 31.25 0.37
C PRO A 10 -21.75 31.03 -0.20
N ALA A 11 -20.78 31.68 0.44
CA ALA A 11 -19.37 31.47 0.22
C ALA A 11 -19.19 29.97 0.05
N SER A 12 -18.59 29.62 -1.08
CA SER A 12 -18.09 28.30 -1.39
C SER A 12 -17.72 27.64 -0.06
N ALA A 13 -18.44 26.57 0.28
CA ALA A 13 -17.89 25.60 1.20
C ALA A 13 -16.64 25.09 0.48
N GLU A 14 -15.52 25.79 0.69
CA GLU A 14 -14.20 25.21 0.63
C GLU A 14 -14.32 23.99 1.53
N SER A 15 -14.52 22.86 0.87
CA SER A 15 -14.20 21.58 1.45
C SER A 15 -12.71 21.69 1.79
N ASP A 16 -12.43 22.07 3.03
CA ASP A 16 -11.21 21.68 3.72
C ASP A 16 -11.21 20.14 3.72
N GLU A 17 -10.88 19.56 2.56
CA GLU A 17 -10.41 18.20 2.48
C GLU A 17 -9.06 18.25 3.18
N ASP A 18 -9.08 18.03 4.50
CA ASP A 18 -7.88 17.76 5.28
C ASP A 18 -7.05 16.74 4.49
N GLU A 19 -5.96 17.20 3.87
CA GLU A 19 -5.07 16.36 3.09
C GLU A 19 -4.40 15.39 4.07
N VAL A 20 -4.99 14.21 4.23
CA VAL A 20 -4.47 13.18 5.12
C VAL A 20 -3.09 12.81 4.60
N ALA A 21 -2.07 13.12 5.40
CA ALA A 21 -0.69 12.81 5.04
C ALA A 21 -0.54 11.31 4.77
N PRO A 22 0.12 10.92 3.67
CA PRO A 22 0.28 9.52 3.32
C PRO A 22 1.03 8.78 4.44
N THR A 23 0.45 7.66 4.88
CA THR A 23 1.03 6.77 5.87
C THR A 23 1.86 5.68 5.18
N PRO A 24 2.77 5.00 5.90
CA PRO A 24 3.49 3.85 5.35
C PRO A 24 2.56 2.75 4.82
N PHE A 25 1.33 2.64 5.34
CA PHE A 25 0.35 1.63 4.94
C PHE A 25 -0.29 1.92 3.58
N ASP A 26 -0.20 3.16 3.09
CA ASP A 26 -0.70 3.57 1.77
C ASP A 26 0.27 3.19 0.64
N ASN A 27 1.47 2.72 0.97
CA ASN A 27 2.40 2.19 -0.02
C ASN A 27 2.00 0.76 -0.41
N PRO A 28 1.71 0.47 -1.69
CA PRO A 28 1.30 -0.88 -2.11
C PRO A 28 2.39 -1.95 -1.85
N PHE A 29 3.64 -1.54 -1.65
CA PHE A 29 4.76 -2.45 -1.33
C PHE A 29 4.99 -2.68 0.17
N PHE A 30 4.26 -2.03 1.07
CA PHE A 30 4.44 -2.19 2.51
C PHE A 30 4.30 -3.65 2.95
N LEU A 31 3.15 -4.27 2.67
CA LEU A 31 2.89 -5.67 3.02
C LEU A 31 3.83 -6.65 2.28
N PRO A 32 4.06 -6.54 0.96
CA PRO A 32 5.05 -7.35 0.26
C PRO A 32 6.43 -7.36 0.90
N VAL A 33 6.96 -6.21 1.31
CA VAL A 33 8.29 -6.11 1.93
C VAL A 33 8.34 -6.89 3.24
N ILE A 34 7.32 -6.76 4.09
CA ILE A 34 7.22 -7.49 5.35
C ILE A 34 7.16 -9.00 5.10
N LEU A 35 6.35 -9.44 4.13
CA LEU A 35 6.22 -10.86 3.78
C LEU A 35 7.53 -11.45 3.27
N TRP A 36 8.28 -10.71 2.45
CA TRP A 36 9.62 -11.15 2.01
C TRP A 36 10.62 -11.19 3.16
N GLY A 37 10.56 -10.25 4.10
CA GLY A 37 11.35 -10.29 5.33
C GLY A 37 11.09 -11.57 6.13
N PHE A 38 9.82 -11.91 6.35
CA PHE A 38 9.46 -13.17 7.02
C PHE A 38 9.82 -14.41 6.20
N ALA A 39 9.69 -14.38 4.87
CA ALA A 39 10.09 -15.49 4.02
C ALA A 39 11.58 -15.79 4.17
N ILE A 40 12.44 -14.76 4.16
CA ILE A 40 13.88 -14.90 4.37
C ILE A 40 14.15 -15.46 5.77
N TRP A 41 13.49 -14.93 6.79
CA TRP A 41 13.62 -15.41 8.17
C TRP A 41 13.26 -16.90 8.30
N PHE A 42 12.10 -17.30 7.80
CA PHE A 42 11.62 -18.67 7.86
C PHE A 42 12.48 -19.64 7.04
N VAL A 43 13.01 -19.20 5.90
CA VAL A 43 13.97 -20.00 5.12
C VAL A 43 15.27 -20.20 5.90
N TYR A 44 15.79 -19.14 6.53
CA TYR A 44 16.98 -19.25 7.36
C TYR A 44 16.78 -20.26 8.50
N ASP A 45 15.73 -20.09 9.30
CA ASP A 45 15.47 -20.96 10.44
C ASP A 45 14.98 -22.37 10.06
N GLY A 46 14.45 -22.57 8.85
CA GLY A 46 13.97 -23.87 8.36
C GLY A 46 15.04 -24.77 7.74
N TRP A 47 16.17 -24.20 7.32
CA TRP A 47 17.23 -24.90 6.58
C TRP A 47 18.66 -24.64 7.06
N PHE A 48 18.94 -23.47 7.63
CA PHE A 48 20.30 -23.03 7.98
C PHE A 48 20.54 -22.97 9.50
N ASN A 49 19.49 -23.15 10.32
CA ASN A 49 19.58 -23.20 11.78
C ASN A 49 19.21 -24.60 12.30
N PRO A 50 20.16 -25.55 12.35
CA PRO A 50 19.87 -26.95 12.69
C PRO A 50 19.49 -27.18 14.15
N GLU A 51 19.81 -26.25 15.05
CA GLU A 51 19.45 -26.30 16.48
C GLU A 51 18.00 -25.84 16.73
N MET A 52 17.30 -25.39 15.69
CA MET A 52 15.94 -24.87 15.80
C MET A 52 14.93 -25.99 16.07
N GLU A 53 14.19 -25.90 17.17
CA GLU A 53 13.17 -26.91 17.53
C GLU A 53 11.97 -26.93 16.57
N TRP A 54 11.66 -25.78 15.97
CA TRP A 54 10.44 -25.56 15.18
C TRP A 54 10.67 -25.64 13.66
N ILE A 55 11.60 -26.48 13.19
CA ILE A 55 11.95 -26.60 11.76
C ILE A 55 10.72 -26.79 10.86
N LYS A 56 9.79 -27.68 11.22
CA LYS A 56 8.59 -27.93 10.38
C LYS A 56 7.70 -26.70 10.27
N PHE A 57 7.55 -25.94 11.36
CA PHE A 57 6.83 -24.68 11.37
C PHE A 57 7.51 -23.66 10.47
N ASN A 58 8.84 -23.50 10.58
CA ASN A 58 9.59 -22.57 9.73
C ASN A 58 9.53 -22.95 8.25
N ARG A 59 9.59 -24.24 7.90
CA ARG A 59 9.42 -24.70 6.51
C ARG A 59 8.02 -24.42 5.97
N GLY A 60 6.98 -24.64 6.76
CA GLY A 60 5.61 -24.30 6.40
C GLY A 60 5.40 -22.79 6.28
N GLY A 61 5.91 -22.02 7.25
CA GLY A 61 5.91 -20.57 7.26
C GLY A 61 6.62 -19.97 6.05
N ALA A 62 7.77 -20.53 5.65
CA ALA A 62 8.49 -20.15 4.44
C ALA A 62 7.62 -20.35 3.20
N LEU A 63 6.97 -21.51 3.04
CA LEU A 63 6.09 -21.76 1.89
C LEU A 63 4.92 -20.76 1.84
N VAL A 64 4.25 -20.55 2.96
CA VAL A 64 3.09 -19.64 3.05
C VAL A 64 3.51 -18.20 2.76
N THR A 65 4.58 -17.72 3.39
CA THR A 65 5.06 -16.34 3.22
C THR A 65 5.61 -16.07 1.83
N VAL A 66 6.25 -17.04 1.17
CA VAL A 66 6.67 -16.93 -0.23
C VAL A 66 5.46 -16.82 -1.16
N VAL A 67 4.44 -17.67 -0.99
CA VAL A 67 3.23 -17.64 -1.83
C VAL A 67 2.48 -16.31 -1.65
N LEU A 68 2.26 -15.89 -0.41
CA LEU A 68 1.61 -14.61 -0.11
C LEU A 68 2.46 -13.43 -0.59
N GLY A 69 3.77 -13.46 -0.35
CA GLY A 69 4.72 -12.44 -0.78
C GLY A 69 4.69 -12.27 -2.30
N ALA A 70 4.72 -13.36 -3.06
CA ALA A 70 4.59 -13.33 -4.52
C ALA A 70 3.24 -12.75 -4.97
N TYR A 71 2.13 -13.23 -4.39
CA TYR A 71 0.78 -12.76 -4.73
C TYR A 71 0.61 -11.25 -4.47
N TYR A 72 0.96 -10.78 -3.28
CA TYR A 72 0.84 -9.36 -2.94
C TYR A 72 1.84 -8.48 -3.68
N THR A 73 3.04 -8.99 -4.00
CA THR A 73 3.98 -8.27 -4.88
C THR A 73 3.38 -8.08 -6.26
N TRP A 74 2.80 -9.11 -6.85
CA TRP A 74 2.13 -9.02 -8.16
C TRP A 74 0.97 -8.02 -8.12
N ARG A 75 0.13 -8.08 -7.08
CA ARG A 75 -0.96 -7.11 -6.87
C ARG A 75 -0.44 -5.68 -6.77
N ALA A 76 0.59 -5.44 -5.95
CA ALA A 76 1.20 -4.12 -5.75
C ALA A 76 1.80 -3.54 -7.05
N VAL A 77 2.45 -4.38 -7.85
CA VAL A 77 2.97 -4.00 -9.16
C VAL A 77 1.85 -3.59 -10.11
N ARG A 78 0.73 -4.33 -10.13
CA ARG A 78 -0.44 -3.98 -10.95
C ARG A 78 -1.06 -2.65 -10.54
N GLU A 79 -1.23 -2.44 -9.23
CA GLU A 79 -1.78 -1.20 -8.68
C GLU A 79 -0.90 0.01 -9.04
N ARG A 80 0.41 -0.11 -8.88
CA ARG A 80 1.35 0.96 -9.26
C ARG A 80 1.37 1.23 -10.77
N ARG A 81 1.12 0.23 -11.60
CA ARG A 81 0.98 0.42 -13.06
C ARG A 81 -0.31 1.17 -13.39
N ALA A 82 -1.44 0.75 -12.81
CA ALA A 82 -2.72 1.42 -13.01
C ALA A 82 -2.69 2.90 -12.57
N ALA A 83 -2.06 3.19 -11.42
CA ALA A 83 -1.90 4.57 -10.95
C ALA A 83 -1.06 5.45 -11.90
N ARG A 84 -0.01 4.89 -12.52
CA ARG A 84 0.83 5.60 -13.50
C ARG A 84 0.09 5.87 -14.81
N GLU A 85 -0.70 4.91 -15.28
CA GLU A 85 -1.51 5.04 -16.49
C GLU A 85 -2.61 6.09 -16.30
N GLY A 86 -3.30 6.07 -15.16
CA GLY A 86 -4.31 7.08 -14.80
C GLY A 86 -3.75 8.50 -14.70
N ALA A 87 -2.56 8.65 -14.10
CA ALA A 87 -1.88 9.96 -14.03
C ALA A 87 -1.41 10.47 -15.40
N SER A 88 -1.06 9.58 -16.33
CA SER A 88 -0.58 9.95 -17.67
C SER A 88 -1.71 10.34 -18.63
N GLY A 89 -2.93 9.82 -18.42
CA GLY A 89 -4.11 10.15 -19.22
C GLY A 89 -4.82 11.47 -18.85
N ALA A 90 -4.49 12.05 -17.69
CA ALA A 90 -5.06 13.30 -17.17
C ALA A 90 -4.14 14.53 -17.32
N GLY A 91 -3.00 14.39 -18.03
CA GLY A 91 -2.09 15.50 -18.30
C GLY A 91 -2.74 16.54 -19.24
N PRO A 92 -2.59 17.85 -18.99
CA PRO A 92 -3.31 18.90 -19.71
C PRO A 92 -2.91 18.89 -21.20
N SER A 93 -3.89 18.65 -22.06
CA SER A 93 -3.83 18.86 -23.51
C SER A 93 -4.10 20.31 -23.87
#